data_AF-A0A535S3Y7-F1
#
_entry.id   AF-A0A535S3Y7-F1
#
_cell.length_a   1.000
_cell.length_b   1.000
_cell.length_c   1.000
_cell.angle_alpha   90.00
_cell.angle_beta   90.00
_cell.angle_gamma   90.00
#
_symmetry.space_group_name_H-M   'P 1'
#
loop_
_entity.id
_entity.type
_entity.pdbx_description
1 polymer ?
#
loop_
_entity_poly.entity_id
_entity_poly.type
_entity_poly.pdbx_seq_one_letter_code
_entity_poly.pdbx_strand_id
1 'polypeptide(L)'
;MTARPYLRTHDLALAGHISVQQVRNYEANGLIPKAQRSPSGYRLYTQQHLAALKAVKSMVRGYGWPRTSAIMQALHRGDLSAALATIDERHAELASKRFQVEQTLFALRTLAAQSASLQSSHHSQRVHVGEAAKQVGVRVSALHFWEQQGLLHPVREQHSRYRLYDEPQMRRLRVVVLLREAGYPFNVIQSVLDELAAGRPEKAIVAVEKRREEFTRTSWSCIEALTSFEHYVSEFGPQHSFVSR
;
A
#
# COMPACT_ATOMS: atom_id res chain seq x y z
N MET A 1 -9.48 15.99 -49.29
CA MET A 1 -10.23 16.05 -48.01
C MET A 1 -9.24 16.33 -46.89
N THR A 2 -9.05 17.59 -46.52
CA THR A 2 -8.11 18.02 -45.48
C THR A 2 -8.61 17.54 -44.11
N ALA A 3 -7.87 16.62 -43.50
CA ALA A 3 -8.16 16.13 -42.15
C ALA A 3 -8.16 17.34 -41.19
N ARG A 4 -9.28 17.58 -40.52
CA ARG A 4 -9.39 18.67 -39.54
C ARG A 4 -8.37 18.40 -38.43
N PRO A 5 -7.49 19.35 -38.06
CA PRO A 5 -6.49 19.16 -36.99
C PRO A 5 -7.11 19.16 -35.58
N TYR A 6 -8.44 19.11 -35.48
CA TYR A 6 -9.20 19.21 -34.25
C TYR A 6 -10.34 18.20 -34.19
N LEU A 7 -10.57 17.67 -32.99
CA LEU A 7 -11.66 16.77 -32.62
C LEU A 7 -12.77 17.57 -31.93
N ARG A 8 -14.03 17.28 -32.26
CA ARG A 8 -15.17 17.80 -31.47
C ARG A 8 -15.28 17.02 -30.17
N THR A 9 -16.05 17.53 -29.20
CA THR A 9 -16.26 16.85 -27.91
C THR A 9 -16.78 15.42 -28.06
N HIS A 10 -17.68 15.20 -29.03
CA HIS A 10 -18.20 13.88 -29.38
C HIS A 10 -17.10 12.95 -29.91
N ASP A 11 -16.22 13.44 -30.78
CA ASP A 11 -15.18 12.63 -31.41
C ASP A 11 -14.13 12.22 -30.36
N LEU A 12 -13.78 13.12 -29.43
CA LEU A 12 -12.92 12.80 -28.29
C LEU A 12 -13.57 11.82 -27.31
N ALA A 13 -14.88 11.98 -27.05
CA ALA A 13 -15.66 11.07 -26.20
C ALA A 13 -15.66 9.65 -26.76
N LEU A 14 -15.91 9.50 -28.07
CA LEU A 14 -15.82 8.22 -28.78
C LEU A 14 -14.42 7.61 -28.68
N ALA A 15 -13.38 8.38 -28.99
CA ALA A 15 -12.00 7.89 -28.95
C ALA A 15 -11.54 7.51 -27.53
N GLY A 16 -12.06 8.20 -26.50
CA GLY A 16 -11.80 7.91 -25.09
C GLY A 16 -12.68 6.81 -24.49
N HIS A 17 -13.71 6.34 -25.21
CA HIS A 17 -14.78 5.48 -24.69
C HIS A 17 -15.42 6.03 -23.40
N ILE A 18 -15.70 7.32 -23.38
CA ILE A 18 -16.35 8.04 -22.27
C ILE A 18 -17.49 8.90 -22.79
N SER A 19 -18.38 9.36 -21.91
CA SER A 19 -19.45 10.26 -22.31
C SER A 19 -18.93 11.68 -22.61
N VAL A 20 -19.68 12.41 -23.42
CA VAL A 20 -19.44 13.85 -23.69
C VAL A 20 -19.38 14.66 -22.40
N GLN A 21 -20.21 14.31 -21.40
CA GLN A 21 -20.20 14.99 -20.12
C GLN A 21 -18.94 14.66 -19.30
N GLN A 22 -18.43 13.43 -19.37
CA GLN A 22 -17.16 13.07 -18.73
C GLN A 22 -15.98 13.84 -19.33
N VAL A 23 -15.93 14.01 -20.66
CA VAL A 23 -14.91 14.84 -21.31
C VAL A 23 -14.93 16.26 -20.73
N ARG A 24 -16.12 16.87 -20.62
CA ARG A 24 -16.28 18.22 -20.05
C ARG A 24 -15.88 18.28 -18.58
N ASN A 25 -16.22 17.26 -17.80
CA ASN A 25 -15.85 17.19 -16.38
C ASN A 25 -14.33 17.04 -16.21
N TYR A 26 -13.67 16.24 -17.06
CA TYR A 26 -12.22 16.08 -17.01
C TYR A 26 -11.49 17.35 -17.40
N GLU A 27 -11.98 18.09 -18.40
CA GLU A 27 -11.46 19.42 -18.75
C GLU A 27 -11.67 20.40 -17.58
N ALA A 28 -12.87 20.47 -17.02
CA ALA A 28 -13.21 21.39 -15.93
C ALA A 28 -12.37 21.13 -14.66
N ASN A 29 -12.09 19.86 -14.36
CA ASN A 29 -11.29 19.44 -13.22
C ASN A 29 -9.79 19.39 -13.51
N GLY A 30 -9.33 19.80 -14.70
CA GLY A 30 -7.92 19.82 -15.06
C GLY A 30 -7.26 18.44 -15.24
N LEU A 31 -8.04 17.37 -15.44
CA LEU A 31 -7.51 16.05 -15.80
C LEU A 31 -7.07 15.98 -17.27
N ILE A 32 -7.57 16.86 -18.12
CA ILE A 32 -7.07 17.12 -19.47
C ILE A 32 -6.87 18.63 -19.65
N PRO A 33 -6.02 19.07 -20.60
CA PRO A 33 -5.81 20.49 -20.87
C PRO A 33 -7.10 21.22 -21.24
N LYS A 34 -7.13 22.54 -21.01
CA LYS A 34 -8.25 23.39 -21.45
C LYS A 34 -8.28 23.44 -22.98
N ALA A 35 -9.45 23.17 -23.55
CA ALA A 35 -9.62 23.23 -24.98
C ALA A 35 -9.68 24.68 -25.46
N GLN A 36 -9.06 24.96 -26.61
CA GLN A 36 -9.32 26.20 -27.33
C GLN A 36 -10.77 26.24 -27.80
N ARG A 37 -11.30 27.44 -28.02
CA ARG A 37 -12.65 27.63 -28.57
C ARG A 37 -12.59 28.13 -29.99
N SER A 38 -13.50 27.64 -30.83
CA SER A 38 -13.73 28.21 -32.16
C SER A 38 -14.28 29.64 -32.05
N PRO A 39 -14.23 30.43 -33.15
CA PRO A 39 -14.93 31.71 -33.21
C PRO A 39 -16.43 31.61 -32.89
N SER A 40 -17.04 30.45 -33.18
CA SER A 40 -18.43 30.11 -32.86
C SER A 40 -18.64 29.54 -31.45
N GLY A 41 -17.61 29.49 -30.61
CA GLY A 41 -17.69 29.11 -29.20
C GLY A 41 -17.60 27.62 -28.88
N TYR A 42 -17.43 26.75 -29.88
CA TYR A 42 -17.27 25.30 -29.69
C TYR A 42 -15.88 24.93 -29.20
N ARG A 43 -15.77 23.88 -28.37
CA ARG A 43 -14.49 23.34 -27.91
C ARG A 43 -13.77 22.60 -29.02
N LEU A 44 -12.51 22.94 -29.23
CA LEU A 44 -11.60 22.33 -30.20
C LEU A 44 -10.58 21.48 -29.44
N TYR A 45 -10.81 20.17 -29.43
CA TYR A 45 -9.86 19.21 -28.87
C TYR A 45 -8.81 18.82 -29.90
N THR A 46 -7.69 18.30 -29.45
CA THR A 46 -6.51 17.96 -30.27
C THR A 46 -5.96 16.60 -29.88
N GLN A 47 -4.93 16.14 -30.58
CA GLN A 47 -4.20 14.91 -30.23
C GLN A 47 -3.67 14.94 -28.78
N GLN A 48 -3.24 16.11 -28.29
CA GLN A 48 -2.83 16.31 -26.90
C GLN A 48 -3.92 15.88 -25.91
N HIS A 49 -5.18 16.20 -26.19
CA HIS A 49 -6.29 15.86 -25.29
C HIS A 49 -6.58 14.36 -25.32
N LEU A 50 -6.44 13.70 -26.48
CA LEU A 50 -6.55 12.26 -26.59
C LEU A 50 -5.41 11.55 -25.85
N ALA A 51 -4.17 12.05 -25.96
CA ALA A 51 -3.03 11.53 -25.23
C ALA A 51 -3.21 11.69 -23.72
N ALA A 52 -3.70 12.86 -23.26
CA ALA A 52 -4.04 13.10 -21.86
C ALA A 52 -5.11 12.12 -21.34
N LEU A 53 -6.16 11.83 -22.11
CA LEU A 53 -7.17 10.84 -21.73
C LEU A 53 -6.59 9.42 -21.61
N LYS A 54 -5.70 9.03 -22.53
CA LYS A 54 -5.00 7.73 -22.45
C LYS A 54 -4.12 7.67 -21.20
N ALA A 55 -3.38 8.75 -20.90
CA ALA A 55 -2.57 8.86 -19.69
C ALA A 55 -3.44 8.74 -18.42
N VAL A 56 -4.55 9.50 -18.31
CA VAL A 56 -5.51 9.41 -17.20
C VAL A 56 -5.98 7.96 -17.00
N LYS A 57 -6.42 7.29 -18.07
CA LYS A 57 -6.95 5.91 -18.00
C LYS A 57 -5.89 4.92 -17.51
N SER A 58 -4.65 5.08 -17.97
CA SER A 58 -3.51 4.25 -17.53
C SER A 58 -3.16 4.54 -16.06
N MET A 59 -3.03 5.81 -15.70
CA MET A 59 -2.71 6.28 -14.35
C MET A 59 -3.72 5.81 -13.30
N VAL A 60 -5.03 5.83 -13.59
CA VAL A 60 -6.05 5.32 -12.67
C VAL A 60 -5.82 3.86 -12.28
N ARG A 61 -5.26 3.02 -13.17
CA ARG A 61 -4.97 1.61 -12.86
C ARG A 61 -3.86 1.43 -11.82
N GLY A 62 -2.82 2.25 -11.86
CA GLY A 62 -1.69 2.19 -10.91
C GLY A 62 -1.88 3.03 -9.65
N TYR A 63 -2.45 4.23 -9.80
CA TYR A 63 -2.48 5.28 -8.77
C TYR A 63 -3.87 5.50 -8.16
N GLY A 64 -4.93 5.02 -8.82
CA GLY A 64 -6.30 5.30 -8.42
C GLY A 64 -6.74 6.75 -8.71
N TRP A 65 -8.03 7.02 -8.57
CA TRP A 65 -8.62 8.31 -8.95
C TRP A 65 -8.05 9.54 -8.23
N PRO A 66 -7.87 9.55 -6.90
CA PRO A 66 -7.42 10.75 -6.19
C PRO A 66 -6.01 11.18 -6.61
N ARG A 67 -5.07 10.22 -6.63
CA ARG A 67 -3.68 10.48 -7.02
C ARG A 67 -3.58 10.85 -8.49
N THR A 68 -4.27 10.15 -9.40
CA THR A 68 -4.28 10.52 -10.82
C THR A 68 -4.80 11.94 -11.04
N SER A 69 -5.86 12.33 -10.33
CA SER A 69 -6.41 13.68 -10.44
C SER A 69 -5.38 14.72 -9.97
N ALA A 70 -4.74 14.50 -8.82
CA ALA A 70 -3.70 15.38 -8.31
C ALA A 70 -2.50 15.50 -9.26
N ILE A 71 -2.03 14.37 -9.80
CA ILE A 71 -0.90 14.30 -10.75
C ILE A 71 -1.21 15.07 -12.03
N MET A 72 -2.34 14.79 -12.68
CA MET A 72 -2.70 15.43 -13.95
C MET A 72 -3.01 16.92 -13.77
N GLN A 73 -3.65 17.30 -12.66
CA GLN A 73 -3.90 18.70 -12.35
C GLN A 73 -2.61 19.49 -12.10
N ALA A 74 -1.66 18.93 -11.34
CA ALA A 74 -0.36 19.56 -11.11
C ALA A 74 0.39 19.74 -12.44
N LEU A 75 0.43 18.69 -13.27
CA LEU A 75 1.03 18.74 -14.60
C LEU A 75 0.43 19.85 -15.47
N HIS A 76 -0.90 19.93 -15.59
CA HIS A 76 -1.56 20.94 -16.43
C HIS A 76 -1.50 22.37 -15.86
N ARG A 77 -1.09 22.53 -14.60
CA ARG A 77 -0.74 23.84 -14.00
C ARG A 77 0.74 24.20 -14.22
N GLY A 78 1.52 23.35 -14.88
CA GLY A 78 2.96 23.54 -15.09
C GLY A 78 3.83 23.12 -13.89
N ASP A 79 3.26 22.43 -12.91
CA ASP A 79 3.95 21.97 -11.70
C ASP A 79 4.25 20.47 -11.80
N LEU A 80 5.22 20.13 -12.66
CA LEU A 80 5.69 18.75 -12.80
C LEU A 80 6.33 18.25 -11.50
N SER A 81 6.93 19.12 -10.69
CA SER A 81 7.55 18.74 -9.42
C SER A 81 6.51 18.17 -8.44
N ALA A 82 5.37 18.83 -8.26
CA ALA A 82 4.29 18.30 -7.42
C ALA A 82 3.65 17.02 -8.00
N ALA A 83 3.59 16.90 -9.32
CA ALA A 83 3.13 15.67 -9.98
C ALA A 83 4.06 14.48 -9.66
N LEU A 84 5.38 14.68 -9.80
CA LEU A 84 6.40 13.67 -9.46
C LEU A 84 6.41 13.36 -7.97
N ALA A 85 6.26 14.34 -7.08
CA ALA A 85 6.17 14.09 -5.64
C ALA A 85 5.00 13.17 -5.27
N THR A 86 3.84 13.32 -5.94
CA THR A 86 2.67 12.44 -5.73
C THR A 86 2.93 11.01 -6.24
N ILE A 87 3.73 10.87 -7.30
CA ILE A 87 4.20 9.58 -7.83
C ILE A 87 5.14 8.92 -6.83
N ASP A 88 6.16 9.65 -6.37
CA ASP A 88 7.17 9.16 -5.44
C ASP A 88 6.54 8.69 -4.12
N GLU A 89 5.58 9.45 -3.60
CA GLU A 89 4.83 9.08 -2.40
C GLU A 89 4.14 7.71 -2.59
N ARG A 90 3.54 7.46 -3.76
CA ARG A 90 2.90 6.17 -4.05
C ARG A 90 3.91 5.02 -4.06
N HIS A 91 5.08 5.21 -4.64
CA HIS A 91 6.14 4.19 -4.66
C HIS A 91 6.72 3.97 -3.26
N ALA A 92 6.92 5.03 -2.48
CA ALA A 92 7.36 4.95 -1.08
C ALA A 92 6.37 4.18 -0.20
N GLU A 93 5.06 4.40 -0.38
CA GLU A 93 4.02 3.60 0.27
C GLU A 93 4.10 2.12 -0.09
N LEU A 94 4.28 1.80 -1.38
CA LEU A 94 4.39 0.42 -1.86
C LEU A 94 5.63 -0.26 -1.30
N ALA A 95 6.78 0.42 -1.30
CA ALA A 95 8.03 -0.07 -0.72
C ALA A 95 7.86 -0.37 0.78
N SER A 96 7.28 0.57 1.53
CA SER A 96 7.00 0.41 2.97
C SER A 96 6.08 -0.78 3.24
N LYS A 97 5.00 -0.93 2.44
CA LYS A 97 4.06 -2.05 2.54
C LYS A 97 4.71 -3.40 2.21
N ARG A 98 5.62 -3.46 1.24
CA ARG A 98 6.38 -4.68 0.91
C ARG A 98 7.33 -5.06 2.03
N PHE A 99 8.08 -4.10 2.57
CA PHE A 99 8.97 -4.33 3.70
C PHE A 99 8.19 -4.94 4.89
N GLN A 100 7.04 -4.36 5.21
CA GLN A 100 6.12 -4.90 6.23
C GLN A 100 5.54 -6.28 5.88
N VAL A 101 5.41 -6.67 4.61
CA VAL A 101 4.94 -8.02 4.27
C VAL A 101 6.08 -9.04 4.39
N GLU A 102 7.27 -8.72 3.90
CA GLU A 102 8.42 -9.63 3.91
C GLU A 102 8.88 -9.98 5.32
N GLN A 103 8.99 -8.99 6.20
CA GLN A 103 9.31 -9.22 7.60
C GLN A 103 8.23 -10.12 8.29
N THR A 104 6.98 -10.16 7.79
CA THR A 104 5.84 -10.88 8.42
C THR A 104 5.97 -12.33 8.00
N LEU A 105 6.22 -12.54 6.71
CA LEU A 105 6.52 -13.86 6.16
C LEU A 105 7.73 -14.47 6.84
N PHE A 106 8.80 -13.70 7.05
CA PHE A 106 9.98 -14.18 7.75
C PHE A 106 9.62 -14.66 9.16
N ALA A 107 8.97 -13.82 9.97
CA ALA A 107 8.59 -14.18 11.33
C ALA A 107 7.63 -15.39 11.39
N LEU A 108 6.60 -15.43 10.53
CA LEU A 108 5.66 -16.56 10.45
C LEU A 108 6.36 -17.87 10.11
N ARG A 109 7.30 -17.86 9.16
CA ARG A 109 8.07 -19.05 8.76
C ARG A 109 9.01 -19.52 9.86
N THR A 110 9.68 -18.60 10.57
CA THR A 110 10.51 -18.94 11.73
C THR A 110 9.69 -19.64 12.81
N LEU A 111 8.48 -19.15 13.08
CA LEU A 111 7.58 -19.72 14.09
C LEU A 111 7.03 -21.09 13.67
N ALA A 112 6.66 -21.26 12.40
CA ALA A 112 6.25 -22.56 11.87
C ALA A 112 7.36 -23.61 12.01
N ALA A 113 8.60 -23.25 11.67
CA ALA A 113 9.77 -24.13 11.78
C ALA A 113 10.08 -24.51 13.24
N GLN A 114 9.99 -23.56 14.18
CA GLN A 114 10.21 -23.82 15.61
C GLN A 114 9.09 -24.68 16.21
N SER A 115 7.84 -24.49 15.78
CA SER A 115 6.68 -25.26 16.25
C SER A 115 6.79 -26.73 15.86
N ALA A 116 7.32 -27.03 14.67
CA ALA A 116 7.60 -28.40 14.24
C ALA A 116 8.70 -29.08 15.10
N SER A 117 9.64 -28.30 15.65
CA SER A 117 10.74 -28.83 16.48
C SER A 117 10.40 -28.97 17.97
N LEU A 118 9.38 -28.26 18.48
CA LEU A 118 9.09 -28.14 19.93
C LEU A 118 7.83 -28.91 20.37
N GLN A 119 7.28 -29.80 19.54
CA GLN A 119 6.15 -30.68 19.91
C GLN A 119 6.48 -31.71 21.00
N SER A 120 7.69 -31.69 21.59
CA SER A 120 8.19 -32.72 22.50
C SER A 120 8.55 -32.25 23.92
N SER A 121 8.16 -31.05 24.37
CA SER A 121 8.48 -30.62 25.76
C SER A 121 7.31 -29.93 26.46
N HIS A 122 6.47 -30.71 27.13
CA HIS A 122 5.53 -30.18 28.13
C HIS A 122 6.30 -29.85 29.43
N HIS A 123 6.71 -28.60 29.60
CA HIS A 123 7.06 -28.07 30.93
C HIS A 123 5.86 -27.33 31.52
N SER A 124 5.36 -27.84 32.65
CA SER A 124 4.18 -27.32 33.36
C SER A 124 4.48 -26.11 34.24
N GLN A 125 5.64 -25.49 34.11
CA GLN A 125 6.09 -24.45 35.03
C GLN A 125 5.56 -23.09 34.57
N ARG A 126 4.61 -22.55 35.33
CA ARG A 126 4.11 -21.19 35.15
C ARG A 126 5.11 -20.21 35.74
N VAL A 127 5.42 -19.15 35.00
CA VAL A 127 6.37 -18.12 35.46
C VAL A 127 5.65 -16.80 35.73
N HIS A 128 6.12 -16.06 36.74
CA HIS A 128 5.60 -14.72 37.03
C HIS A 128 6.06 -13.72 35.97
N VAL A 129 5.34 -12.60 35.84
CA VAL A 129 5.60 -11.54 34.85
C VAL A 129 7.06 -11.04 34.85
N GLY A 130 7.71 -10.93 36.02
CA GLY A 130 9.11 -10.50 36.12
C GLY A 130 10.09 -11.50 35.50
N GLU A 131 9.83 -12.79 35.71
CA GLU A 131 10.64 -13.86 35.16
C GLU A 131 10.38 -14.05 33.67
N ALA A 132 9.12 -13.97 33.23
CA ALA A 132 8.76 -13.94 31.82
C ALA A 132 9.48 -12.82 31.07
N ALA A 133 9.45 -11.59 31.62
CA ALA A 133 10.13 -10.43 31.03
C ALA A 133 11.64 -10.63 30.92
N LYS A 134 12.27 -11.19 31.97
CA LYS A 134 13.71 -11.50 32.00
C LYS A 134 14.09 -12.54 30.94
N GLN A 135 13.27 -13.59 30.76
CA GLN A 135 13.56 -14.66 29.80
C GLN A 135 13.55 -14.20 28.34
N VAL A 136 12.71 -13.22 28.00
CA VAL A 136 12.61 -12.67 26.64
C VAL A 136 13.31 -11.32 26.46
N GLY A 137 14.06 -10.85 27.47
CA GLY A 137 14.90 -9.66 27.36
C GLY A 137 14.16 -8.32 27.28
N VAL A 138 12.93 -8.23 27.77
CA VAL A 138 12.14 -6.97 27.74
C VAL A 138 11.76 -6.48 29.13
N ARG A 139 11.30 -5.24 29.22
CA ARG A 139 10.83 -4.66 30.50
C ARG A 139 9.44 -5.18 30.86
N VAL A 140 9.17 -5.35 32.15
CA VAL A 140 7.82 -5.73 32.66
C VAL A 140 6.74 -4.75 32.19
N SER A 141 7.06 -3.46 32.11
CA SER A 141 6.13 -2.44 31.58
C SER A 141 5.71 -2.71 30.12
N ALA A 142 6.59 -3.30 29.30
CA ALA A 142 6.26 -3.69 27.94
C ALA A 142 5.25 -4.84 27.93
N LEU A 143 5.40 -5.85 28.81
CA LEU A 143 4.43 -6.94 28.93
C LEU A 143 3.05 -6.44 29.36
N HIS A 144 2.99 -5.52 30.32
CA HIS A 144 1.72 -4.90 30.72
C HIS A 144 1.08 -4.11 29.58
N PHE A 145 1.88 -3.35 28.84
CA PHE A 145 1.39 -2.64 27.66
C PHE A 145 0.87 -3.60 26.59
N TRP A 146 1.57 -4.71 26.33
CA TRP A 146 1.13 -5.72 25.36
C TRP A 146 -0.11 -6.49 25.79
N GLU A 147 -0.30 -6.72 27.10
CA GLU A 147 -1.58 -7.23 27.65
C GLU A 147 -2.71 -6.23 27.37
N GLN A 148 -2.50 -4.93 27.60
CA GLN A 148 -3.50 -3.88 27.31
C GLN A 148 -3.85 -3.80 25.83
N GLN A 149 -2.88 -4.05 24.94
CA GLN A 149 -3.10 -4.13 23.49
C GLN A 149 -3.71 -5.47 23.05
N GLY A 150 -4.05 -6.38 23.98
CA GLY A 150 -4.68 -7.66 23.68
C GLY A 150 -3.74 -8.72 23.09
N LEU A 151 -2.43 -8.51 23.14
CA LEU A 151 -1.44 -9.42 22.56
C LEU A 151 -1.05 -10.54 23.52
N LEU A 152 -1.32 -10.39 24.81
CA LEU A 152 -1.02 -11.38 25.84
C LEU A 152 -2.27 -11.59 26.69
N HIS A 153 -2.50 -12.84 27.10
CA HIS A 153 -3.61 -13.22 27.97
C HIS A 153 -3.09 -14.09 29.13
N PRO A 154 -2.26 -13.52 30.03
CA PRO A 154 -1.71 -14.28 31.15
C PRO A 154 -2.83 -14.74 32.10
N VAL A 155 -2.67 -15.93 32.66
CA VAL A 155 -3.57 -16.46 33.67
C VAL A 155 -3.35 -15.70 34.97
N ARG A 156 -4.41 -15.35 35.68
CA ARG A 156 -4.31 -14.72 37.00
C ARG A 156 -4.42 -15.79 38.08
N GLU A 157 -3.48 -15.78 39.01
CA GLU A 157 -3.51 -16.65 40.16
C GLU A 157 -4.69 -16.29 41.09
N GLN A 158 -5.47 -17.30 41.50
CA GLN A 158 -6.76 -17.10 42.18
C GLN A 158 -6.64 -16.37 43.53
N HIS A 159 -5.54 -16.57 44.25
CA HIS A 159 -5.36 -16.02 45.61
C HIS A 159 -4.56 -14.72 45.64
N SER A 160 -3.53 -14.59 44.79
CA SER A 160 -2.60 -13.46 44.85
C SER A 160 -2.77 -12.43 43.73
N ARG A 161 -3.67 -12.67 42.77
CA ARG A 161 -3.90 -11.86 41.55
C ARG A 161 -2.66 -11.64 40.67
N TYR A 162 -1.54 -12.32 40.93
CA TYR A 162 -0.34 -12.22 40.11
C TYR A 162 -0.58 -12.81 38.71
N ARG A 163 0.08 -12.20 37.72
CA ARG A 163 0.08 -12.67 36.33
C ARG A 163 1.05 -13.83 36.18
N LEU A 164 0.54 -14.95 35.71
CA LEU A 164 1.26 -16.17 35.42
C LEU A 164 1.24 -16.43 33.91
N TYR A 165 2.41 -16.71 33.37
CA TYR A 165 2.61 -17.07 31.97
C TYR A 165 2.86 -18.57 31.92
N ASP A 166 1.94 -19.30 31.29
CA ASP A 166 2.13 -20.71 30.95
C ASP A 166 2.91 -20.83 29.63
N GLU A 167 3.30 -22.06 29.24
CA GLU A 167 4.07 -22.26 28.02
C GLU A 167 3.37 -21.72 26.75
N PRO A 168 2.05 -21.87 26.55
CA PRO A 168 1.33 -21.19 25.48
C PRO A 168 1.49 -19.66 25.50
N GLN A 169 1.36 -19.01 26.66
CA GLN A 169 1.57 -17.57 26.80
C GLN A 169 3.03 -17.18 26.60
N MET A 170 3.99 -18.02 27.00
CA MET A 170 5.41 -17.80 26.74
C MET A 170 5.75 -17.90 25.26
N ARG A 171 5.17 -18.86 24.53
CA ARG A 171 5.28 -18.92 23.06
C ARG A 171 4.67 -17.69 22.41
N ARG A 172 3.48 -17.29 22.83
CA ARG A 172 2.81 -16.06 22.38
C ARG A 172 3.70 -14.82 22.64
N LEU A 173 4.33 -14.73 23.81
CA LEU A 173 5.24 -13.67 24.17
C LEU A 173 6.51 -13.63 23.29
N ARG A 174 7.14 -14.78 23.02
CA ARG A 174 8.30 -14.88 22.12
C ARG A 174 7.96 -14.37 20.71
N VAL A 175 6.76 -14.70 20.21
CA VAL A 175 6.24 -14.22 18.91
C VAL A 175 6.07 -12.69 18.92
N VAL A 176 5.48 -12.14 19.99
CA VAL A 176 5.30 -10.68 20.14
C VAL A 176 6.64 -9.97 20.15
N VAL A 177 7.63 -10.47 20.89
CA VAL A 177 8.98 -9.86 20.95
C VAL A 177 9.63 -9.85 19.57
N LEU A 178 9.67 -10.99 18.88
CA LEU A 178 10.25 -11.12 17.54
C LEU A 178 9.63 -10.11 16.55
N LEU A 179 8.29 -10.04 16.53
CA LEU A 179 7.58 -9.14 15.63
C LEU A 179 7.77 -7.67 16.03
N ARG A 180 7.86 -7.36 17.33
CA ARG A 180 8.12 -5.99 17.79
C ARG A 180 9.53 -5.51 17.48
N GLU A 181 10.53 -6.37 17.58
CA GLU A 181 11.90 -6.07 17.16
C GLU A 181 12.01 -5.84 15.65
N ALA A 182 11.20 -6.56 14.85
CA ALA A 182 11.07 -6.32 13.42
C ALA A 182 10.27 -5.05 13.06
N GLY A 183 9.71 -4.33 14.03
CA GLY A 183 8.98 -3.07 13.79
C GLY A 183 7.50 -3.23 13.43
N TYR A 184 6.89 -4.39 13.68
CA TYR A 184 5.48 -4.62 13.38
C TYR A 184 4.53 -3.77 14.22
N PRO A 185 3.49 -3.17 13.60
CA PRO A 185 2.38 -2.59 14.35
C PRO A 185 1.52 -3.68 15.00
N PHE A 186 0.94 -3.38 16.16
CA PHE A 186 0.27 -4.36 17.02
C PHE A 186 -0.91 -5.08 16.36
N ASN A 187 -1.64 -4.42 15.46
CA ASN A 187 -2.74 -5.03 14.72
C ASN A 187 -2.28 -6.20 13.83
N VAL A 188 -1.10 -6.11 13.22
CA VAL A 188 -0.52 -7.20 12.42
C VAL A 188 -0.10 -8.35 13.33
N ILE A 189 0.53 -8.02 14.47
CA ILE A 189 0.93 -9.01 15.47
C ILE A 189 -0.29 -9.79 15.96
N GLN A 190 -1.40 -9.11 16.25
CA GLN A 190 -2.64 -9.74 16.71
C GLN A 190 -3.19 -10.74 15.69
N SER A 191 -3.29 -10.36 14.42
CA SER A 191 -3.75 -11.26 13.34
C SER A 191 -2.88 -12.50 13.18
N VAL A 192 -1.56 -12.36 13.32
CA VAL A 192 -0.62 -13.49 13.30
C VAL A 192 -0.86 -14.42 14.50
N LEU A 193 -1.02 -13.84 15.69
CA LEU A 193 -1.26 -14.60 16.91
C LEU A 193 -2.58 -15.38 16.88
N ASP A 194 -3.62 -14.84 16.23
CA ASP A 194 -4.92 -15.49 16.12
C ASP A 194 -4.87 -16.71 15.19
N GLU A 195 -4.15 -16.62 14.06
CA GLU A 195 -3.96 -17.76 13.15
C GLU A 195 -3.04 -18.84 13.75
N LEU A 196 -2.03 -18.44 14.52
CA LEU A 196 -1.19 -19.37 15.26
C LEU A 196 -1.99 -20.10 16.36
N ALA A 197 -2.86 -19.39 17.08
CA ALA A 197 -3.73 -19.99 18.08
C ALA A 197 -4.74 -20.98 17.46
N ALA A 198 -5.15 -20.74 16.21
CA ALA A 198 -5.98 -21.67 15.44
C ALA A 198 -5.21 -22.88 14.88
N GLY A 199 -3.89 -23.00 15.13
CA GLY A 199 -3.06 -24.12 14.70
C GLY A 199 -2.85 -24.20 13.20
N ARG A 200 -2.93 -23.06 12.48
CA ARG A 200 -2.85 -23.00 11.01
C ARG A 200 -1.85 -21.96 10.53
N PRO A 201 -0.56 -22.06 10.92
CA PRO A 201 0.48 -21.11 10.48
C PRO A 201 0.59 -21.03 8.95
N GLU A 202 0.32 -22.13 8.24
CA GLU A 202 0.36 -22.20 6.77
C GLU A 202 -0.72 -21.30 6.15
N LYS A 203 -1.91 -21.19 6.76
CA LYS A 203 -2.96 -20.30 6.26
C LYS A 203 -2.60 -18.83 6.44
N ALA A 204 -1.95 -18.47 7.56
CA ALA A 204 -1.41 -17.13 7.76
C ALA A 204 -0.35 -16.79 6.71
N ILE A 205 0.58 -17.72 6.44
CA ILE A 205 1.62 -17.55 5.42
C ILE A 205 0.98 -17.33 4.04
N VAL A 206 0.05 -18.19 3.62
CA VAL A 206 -0.64 -18.07 2.32
C VAL A 206 -1.37 -16.73 2.18
N ALA A 207 -2.04 -16.26 3.24
CA ALA A 207 -2.72 -14.97 3.23
C ALA A 207 -1.75 -13.79 3.06
N VAL A 208 -0.61 -13.82 3.75
CA VAL A 208 0.42 -12.78 3.65
C VAL A 208 1.15 -12.85 2.29
N GLU A 209 1.38 -14.04 1.74
CA GLU A 209 1.94 -14.23 0.40
C GLU A 209 1.02 -13.68 -0.69
N LYS A 210 -0.28 -13.92 -0.60
CA LYS A 210 -1.26 -13.32 -1.51
C LYS A 210 -1.21 -11.78 -1.48
N ARG A 211 -1.08 -11.19 -0.30
CA ARG A 211 -0.92 -9.73 -0.17
C ARG A 211 0.39 -9.23 -0.79
N ARG A 212 1.49 -10.00 -0.70
CA ARG A 212 2.74 -9.70 -1.42
C ARG A 212 2.52 -9.64 -2.93
N GLU A 213 1.80 -10.62 -3.47
CA GLU A 213 1.48 -10.69 -4.91
C GLU A 213 0.62 -9.51 -5.37
N GLU A 214 -0.35 -9.09 -4.56
CA GLU A 214 -1.17 -7.90 -4.83
C GLU A 214 -0.32 -6.62 -4.93
N PHE A 215 0.68 -6.46 -4.07
CA PHE A 215 1.64 -5.35 -4.17
C PHE A 215 2.55 -5.46 -5.39
N THR A 216 2.94 -6.68 -5.78
CA THR A 216 3.64 -6.94 -7.05
C THR A 216 2.83 -6.50 -8.25
N ARG A 217 1.57 -6.93 -8.35
CA ARG A 217 0.66 -6.53 -9.42
C ARG A 217 0.47 -5.02 -9.46
N THR A 218 0.28 -4.41 -8.30
CA THR A 218 0.07 -2.95 -8.20
C THR A 218 1.31 -2.15 -8.62
N SER A 219 2.51 -2.60 -8.24
CA SER A 219 3.76 -1.94 -8.66
C SER A 219 3.94 -2.04 -10.18
N TRP A 220 3.60 -3.19 -10.76
CA TRP A 220 3.62 -3.36 -12.21
C TRP A 220 2.65 -2.40 -12.91
N SER A 221 1.40 -2.30 -12.43
CA SER A 221 0.44 -1.32 -12.96
C SER A 221 0.90 0.13 -12.79
N CYS A 222 1.69 0.46 -11.76
CA CYS A 222 2.29 1.79 -11.62
C CYS A 222 3.35 2.04 -12.70
N ILE A 223 4.15 1.03 -13.07
CA ILE A 223 5.16 1.14 -14.13
C ILE A 223 4.49 1.36 -15.49
N GLU A 224 3.48 0.56 -15.82
CA GLU A 224 2.71 0.72 -17.07
C GLU A 224 2.05 2.12 -17.17
N ALA A 225 1.53 2.60 -16.05
CA ALA A 225 0.99 3.94 -15.91
C ALA A 225 2.05 5.02 -16.15
N LEU A 226 3.25 4.87 -15.58
CA LEU A 226 4.35 5.80 -15.77
C LEU A 226 4.84 5.87 -17.21
N THR A 227 4.89 4.76 -17.95
CA THR A 227 5.22 4.79 -19.39
C THR A 227 4.20 5.63 -20.16
N SER A 228 2.91 5.52 -19.84
CA SER A 228 1.86 6.31 -20.51
C SER A 228 1.93 7.80 -20.12
N PHE A 229 2.26 8.09 -18.87
CA PHE A 229 2.45 9.45 -18.37
C PHE A 229 3.69 10.11 -18.98
N GLU A 230 4.83 9.43 -18.96
CA GLU A 230 6.08 9.90 -19.57
C GLU A 230 5.89 10.19 -21.05
N HIS A 231 5.28 9.29 -21.81
CA HIS A 231 5.01 9.52 -23.23
C HIS A 231 4.17 10.78 -23.47
N TYR A 232 3.13 11.00 -22.63
CA TYR A 232 2.31 12.21 -22.69
C TYR A 232 3.10 13.48 -22.35
N VAL A 233 3.92 13.45 -21.31
CA VAL A 233 4.75 14.59 -20.88
C VAL A 233 5.86 14.89 -21.89
N SER A 234 6.48 13.88 -22.49
CA SER A 234 7.54 14.05 -23.49
C SER A 234 7.00 14.64 -24.80
N GLU A 235 5.77 14.30 -25.20
CA GLU A 235 5.16 14.83 -26.42
C GLU A 235 4.47 16.19 -26.21
N PHE A 236 3.84 16.41 -25.05
CA PHE A 236 2.95 17.56 -24.82
C PHE A 236 3.11 18.27 -23.48
N GLY A 237 4.06 17.83 -22.65
CA GLY A 237 4.34 18.48 -21.39
C GLY A 237 4.88 19.89 -21.59
N PRO A 238 4.90 20.71 -20.53
CA PRO A 238 5.64 21.96 -20.55
C PRO A 238 7.08 21.64 -20.98
N GLN A 239 7.70 22.50 -21.80
CA GLN A 239 9.14 22.41 -22.09
C GLN A 239 9.91 22.63 -20.80
N HIS A 240 9.97 21.61 -19.96
CA HIS A 240 10.85 21.58 -18.83
C HIS A 240 12.23 21.29 -19.40
N SER A 241 13.14 22.22 -19.16
CA SER A 241 14.56 22.15 -19.47
C SER A 241 15.22 20.98 -18.71
N PHE A 242 14.84 19.74 -19.01
CA PHE A 242 15.58 18.55 -18.57
C PHE A 242 16.77 18.25 -19.49
N VAL A 243 16.98 19.07 -20.53
CA VAL A 243 18.19 19.05 -21.34
C VAL A 243 19.10 20.19 -20.89
N SER A 244 19.98 19.90 -19.94
CA SER A 244 21.39 20.37 -19.92
C SER A 244 22.07 19.94 -18.61
N ARG A 245 22.67 18.74 -18.61
CA ARG A 245 24.10 18.51 -18.34
C ARG A 245 24.43 17.04 -18.49
#